data_AF-W0UDL6-F1
#
_entry.id   AF-W0UDL6-F1
#
_cell.length_a   1.000
_cell.length_b   1.000
_cell.length_c   1.000
_cell.angle_alpha   90.00
_cell.angle_beta   90.00
_cell.angle_gamma   90.00
#
_symmetry.space_group_name_H-M   'P 1'
#
loop_
_entity.id
_entity.type
_entity.pdbx_description
1 polymer ?
#
loop_
_entity_poly.entity_id
_entity_poly.type
_entity_poly.pdbx_seq_one_letter_code
_entity_poly.pdbx_strand_id
1 'polypeptide(L)'
;PKHDNQRKTVSPIVSPANLHLMEPLIRSRISKTLDELPIGEPFDWVDRVSIELTTQMLATLFDFPWDERRKLTRWSDIATAGPESGLFVTEDYETERRMELFGCVDYFTRLWNERVNAPPKGDLISMLAHGEATRNMDRMEYLGNLLLLIIGGNDTTRNTMTGSILAMNQNPDQLRKLRENPSLIPSMVSEIVRWQT
;
A
#
# COMPACT_ATOMS: atom_id res chain seq x y z
N PRO A 1 2.43 26.74 2.70
CA PRO A 1 2.64 26.24 4.10
C PRO A 1 3.48 24.94 4.08
N LYS A 2 3.98 24.45 5.22
CA LYS A 2 4.87 23.27 5.30
C LYS A 2 4.30 22.04 4.56
N HIS A 3 3.01 21.78 4.75
CA HIS A 3 2.26 20.70 4.08
C HIS A 3 2.42 20.71 2.55
N ASP A 4 2.21 21.86 1.89
CA ASP A 4 2.19 21.93 0.43
C ASP A 4 3.54 21.56 -0.18
N ASN A 5 4.62 21.95 0.50
CA ASN A 5 5.98 21.65 0.06
C ASN A 5 6.30 20.15 0.17
N GLN A 6 5.93 19.50 1.28
CA GLN A 6 6.12 18.06 1.46
C GLN A 6 5.27 17.25 0.47
N ARG A 7 4.00 17.65 0.29
CA ARG A 7 3.11 17.03 -0.69
C ARG A 7 3.66 17.15 -2.11
N LYS A 8 4.19 18.32 -2.48
CA LYS A 8 4.79 18.55 -3.80
C LYS A 8 5.98 17.63 -4.06
N THR A 9 6.77 17.29 -3.04
CA THR A 9 7.90 16.36 -3.18
C THR A 9 7.44 14.98 -3.64
N VAL A 10 6.36 14.44 -3.06
CA VAL A 10 5.90 13.06 -3.34
C VAL A 10 4.83 12.95 -4.43
N SER A 11 4.14 14.05 -4.76
CA SER A 11 3.08 14.06 -5.78
C SER A 11 3.46 13.47 -7.15
N PRO A 12 4.71 13.60 -7.64
CA PRO A 12 5.08 13.02 -8.93
C PRO A 12 4.88 11.50 -9.01
N ILE A 13 4.89 10.77 -7.89
CA ILE A 13 4.72 9.30 -7.88
C ILE A 13 3.38 8.86 -8.48
N VAL A 14 2.35 9.69 -8.36
CA VAL A 14 1.00 9.48 -8.94
C VAL A 14 0.73 10.37 -10.15
N SER A 15 1.77 10.95 -10.75
CA SER A 15 1.60 11.72 -11.99
C SER A 15 1.09 10.82 -13.13
N PRO A 16 0.37 11.37 -14.12
CA PRO A 16 -0.11 10.59 -15.27
C PRO A 16 1.00 9.80 -15.97
N ALA A 17 2.20 10.37 -16.07
CA ALA A 17 3.35 9.69 -16.66
C ALA A 17 3.78 8.46 -15.84
N ASN A 18 3.91 8.60 -14.51
CA ASN A 18 4.27 7.47 -13.65
C ASN A 18 3.16 6.41 -13.60
N LEU A 19 1.88 6.81 -13.57
CA LEU A 19 0.77 5.87 -13.64
C LEU A 19 0.79 5.06 -14.94
N HIS A 20 1.09 5.69 -16.08
CA HIS A 20 1.22 5.01 -17.37
C HIS A 20 2.38 4.00 -17.38
N LEU A 21 3.50 4.31 -16.72
CA LEU A 21 4.62 3.38 -16.54
C LEU A 21 4.30 2.22 -15.60
N MET A 22 3.46 2.46 -14.59
CA MET A 22 3.07 1.45 -13.60
C MET A 22 1.96 0.53 -14.10
N GLU A 23 1.09 0.97 -15.01
CA GLU A 23 -0.06 0.19 -15.48
C GLU A 23 0.33 -1.22 -15.99
N PRO A 24 1.35 -1.40 -16.86
CA PRO A 24 1.74 -2.73 -17.33
C PRO A 24 2.21 -3.65 -16.20
N LEU A 25 2.91 -3.09 -15.20
CA LEU A 25 3.39 -3.82 -14.03
C LEU A 25 2.24 -4.23 -13.10
N ILE A 26 1.29 -3.32 -12.86
CA ILE A 26 0.07 -3.61 -12.09
C ILE A 26 -0.70 -4.74 -12.77
N ARG A 27 -0.91 -4.62 -14.09
CA ARG A 27 -1.63 -5.61 -14.88
C ARG A 27 -0.98 -6.98 -14.82
N SER A 28 0.34 -7.08 -15.00
CA SER A 28 1.04 -8.38 -14.99
C SER A 28 0.95 -9.07 -13.62
N ARG A 29 1.05 -8.31 -12.53
CA ARG A 29 0.91 -8.82 -11.17
C ARG A 29 -0.50 -9.28 -10.86
N ILE A 30 -1.51 -8.50 -11.23
CA ILE A 30 -2.91 -8.88 -11.08
C ILE A 30 -3.19 -10.17 -11.84
N SER A 31 -2.80 -10.26 -13.11
CA SER A 31 -2.99 -11.48 -13.91
C SER A 31 -2.33 -12.68 -13.23
N LYS A 32 -1.05 -12.57 -12.86
CA LYS A 32 -0.34 -13.67 -12.19
C LYS A 32 -1.00 -14.09 -10.88
N THR A 33 -1.35 -13.14 -10.02
CA THR A 33 -2.00 -13.44 -8.73
C THR A 33 -3.35 -14.13 -8.93
N LEU A 34 -4.15 -13.69 -9.90
CA LEU A 34 -5.45 -14.31 -10.20
C LEU A 34 -5.31 -15.68 -10.85
N ASP A 35 -4.31 -15.88 -11.73
CA ASP A 35 -4.03 -17.16 -12.40
C ASP A 35 -3.57 -18.27 -11.41
N GLU A 36 -3.01 -17.89 -10.26
CA GLU A 36 -2.54 -18.79 -9.20
C GLU A 36 -3.64 -19.17 -8.18
N LEU A 37 -4.86 -18.66 -8.33
CA LEU A 37 -5.97 -18.97 -7.42
C LEU A 37 -6.59 -20.34 -7.73
N PRO A 38 -6.99 -21.12 -6.71
CA PRO A 38 -7.63 -22.40 -6.93
C PRO A 38 -9.04 -22.22 -7.50
N ILE A 39 -9.46 -23.14 -8.38
CA ILE A 39 -10.81 -23.16 -8.96
C ILE A 39 -11.64 -24.24 -8.27
N GLY A 40 -12.80 -23.86 -7.74
CA GLY A 40 -13.72 -24.78 -7.07
C GLY A 40 -13.38 -25.07 -5.60
N GLU A 41 -12.33 -24.46 -5.07
CA GLU A 41 -11.94 -24.58 -3.66
C GLU A 41 -12.08 -23.23 -2.94
N PRO A 42 -12.60 -23.19 -1.70
CA PRO A 42 -12.59 -21.98 -0.89
C PRO A 42 -11.17 -21.51 -0.59
N PHE A 43 -10.95 -20.20 -0.63
CA PHE A 43 -9.71 -19.56 -0.20
C PHE A 43 -10.01 -18.20 0.42
N ASP A 44 -9.04 -17.67 1.17
CA ASP A 44 -9.12 -16.33 1.74
C ASP A 44 -8.72 -15.27 0.69
N TRP A 45 -9.70 -14.52 0.19
CA TRP A 45 -9.50 -13.43 -0.76
C TRP A 45 -8.65 -12.29 -0.18
N VAL A 46 -8.79 -12.02 1.12
CA VAL A 46 -8.05 -10.93 1.78
C VAL A 46 -6.57 -11.21 1.73
N ASP A 47 -6.13 -12.41 2.12
CA ASP A 47 -4.71 -12.75 2.11
C ASP A 47 -4.16 -12.99 0.68
N ARG A 48 -4.87 -13.78 -0.13
CA ARG A 48 -4.36 -14.24 -1.43
C ARG A 48 -4.44 -13.18 -2.53
N VAL A 49 -5.32 -12.18 -2.40
CA VAL A 49 -5.54 -11.15 -3.41
C VAL A 49 -5.31 -9.75 -2.85
N SER A 50 -6.12 -9.32 -1.88
CA SER A 50 -6.10 -7.92 -1.42
C SER A 50 -4.75 -7.54 -0.82
N ILE A 51 -4.27 -8.30 0.18
CA ILE A 51 -2.97 -8.06 0.83
C ILE A 51 -1.84 -8.28 -0.15
N GLU A 52 -1.86 -9.38 -0.91
CA GLU A 52 -0.76 -9.70 -1.82
C GLU A 52 -0.54 -8.58 -2.85
N LEU A 53 -1.59 -8.13 -3.53
CA LEU A 53 -1.48 -7.09 -4.56
C LEU A 53 -1.07 -5.74 -3.99
N THR A 54 -1.66 -5.30 -2.86
CA THR A 54 -1.28 -4.01 -2.27
C THR A 54 0.15 -4.02 -1.74
N THR A 55 0.58 -5.14 -1.16
CA THR A 55 1.95 -5.31 -0.67
C THR A 55 2.97 -5.25 -1.80
N GLN A 56 2.69 -5.89 -2.94
CA GLN A 56 3.54 -5.79 -4.14
C GLN A 56 3.65 -4.35 -4.65
N MET A 57 2.55 -3.59 -4.58
CA MET A 57 2.54 -2.18 -4.98
C MET A 57 3.34 -1.30 -4.04
N LEU A 58 3.16 -1.42 -2.72
CA LEU A 58 3.99 -0.69 -1.75
C LEU A 58 5.47 -1.01 -1.96
N ALA A 59 5.83 -2.28 -2.11
CA ALA A 59 7.23 -2.65 -2.34
C ALA A 59 7.82 -1.97 -3.57
N THR A 60 7.02 -1.73 -4.60
CA THR A 60 7.45 -0.99 -5.80
C THR A 60 7.60 0.50 -5.53
N LEU A 61 6.62 1.11 -4.85
CA LEU A 61 6.63 2.53 -4.53
C LEU A 61 7.79 2.92 -3.62
N PHE A 62 8.25 2.03 -2.76
CA PHE A 62 9.39 2.25 -1.86
C PHE A 62 10.73 1.71 -2.40
N ASP A 63 10.73 0.98 -3.53
CA ASP A 63 11.86 0.15 -3.98
C ASP A 63 12.38 -0.72 -2.80
N PHE A 64 11.42 -1.40 -2.15
CA PHE A 64 11.64 -2.24 -0.97
C PHE A 64 12.04 -3.66 -1.37
N PRO A 65 12.92 -4.35 -0.63
CA PRO A 65 13.33 -5.72 -0.96
C PRO A 65 12.14 -6.67 -1.11
N TRP A 66 12.05 -7.30 -2.28
CA TRP A 66 10.85 -8.05 -2.69
C TRP A 66 10.50 -9.21 -1.77
N ASP A 67 11.51 -9.95 -1.30
CA ASP A 67 11.34 -11.10 -0.41
C ASP A 67 10.91 -10.69 1.01
N GLU A 68 11.10 -9.42 1.36
CA GLU A 68 10.77 -8.87 2.68
C GLU A 68 9.49 -8.04 2.67
N ARG A 69 8.82 -7.88 1.52
CA ARG A 69 7.69 -6.95 1.31
C ARG A 69 6.56 -7.08 2.34
N ARG A 70 6.30 -8.27 2.88
CA ARG A 70 5.27 -8.52 3.90
C ARG A 70 5.55 -7.80 5.23
N LYS A 71 6.79 -7.33 5.47
CA LYS A 71 7.10 -6.42 6.58
C LYS A 71 6.32 -5.11 6.48
N LEU A 72 6.10 -4.59 5.26
CA LEU A 72 5.33 -3.36 5.05
C LEU A 72 3.88 -3.53 5.53
N THR A 73 3.26 -4.66 5.22
CA THR A 73 1.91 -5.00 5.69
C THR A 73 1.90 -5.14 7.21
N ARG A 74 2.86 -5.88 7.79
CA ARG A 74 2.96 -6.05 9.25
C ARG A 74 3.08 -4.72 9.96
N TRP A 75 3.93 -3.82 9.48
CA TRP A 75 4.08 -2.49 10.08
C TRP A 75 2.83 -1.62 9.89
N SER A 76 2.14 -1.72 8.75
CA SER A 76 0.84 -1.07 8.54
C SER A 76 -0.18 -1.54 9.58
N ASP A 77 -0.32 -2.86 9.73
CA ASP A 77 -1.30 -3.46 10.63
C ASP A 77 -0.96 -3.15 12.09
N ILE A 78 0.31 -3.25 12.50
CA ILE A 78 0.75 -2.93 13.87
C ILE A 78 0.60 -1.45 14.18
N ALA A 79 0.74 -0.55 13.20
CA ALA A 79 0.54 0.87 13.43
C ALA A 79 -0.93 1.23 13.71
N THR A 80 -1.90 0.49 13.16
CA THR A 80 -3.34 0.81 13.26
C THR A 80 -4.13 -0.12 14.18
N ALA A 81 -3.58 -1.26 14.55
CA ALA A 81 -4.27 -2.28 15.35
C ALA A 81 -4.65 -1.81 16.76
N GLY A 82 -5.82 -2.24 17.25
CA GLY A 82 -6.21 -2.14 18.66
C GLY A 82 -5.75 -3.37 19.47
N PRO A 83 -5.88 -3.34 20.81
CA PRO A 83 -5.56 -4.48 21.67
C PRO A 83 -6.37 -5.74 21.32
N GLU A 84 -7.59 -5.59 20.81
CA GLU A 84 -8.48 -6.67 20.39
C GLU A 84 -8.14 -7.29 19.03
N SER A 85 -7.12 -6.78 18.32
CA SER A 85 -6.75 -7.25 16.98
C SER A 85 -6.21 -8.68 16.92
N GLY A 86 -5.77 -9.23 18.06
CA GLY A 86 -5.08 -10.53 18.12
C GLY A 86 -3.68 -10.51 17.51
N LEU A 87 -3.14 -9.34 17.13
CA LEU A 87 -1.80 -9.20 16.57
C LEU A 87 -0.69 -9.08 17.62
N PHE A 88 -1.08 -8.83 18.87
CA PHE A 88 -0.20 -8.67 20.03
C PHE A 88 -0.28 -9.90 20.91
N VAL A 89 0.86 -10.37 21.37
CA VAL A 89 0.98 -11.58 22.20
C VAL A 89 0.92 -11.23 23.69
N THR A 90 1.38 -10.04 24.04
CA THR A 90 1.50 -9.58 25.43
C THR A 90 0.36 -8.67 25.86
N GLU A 91 0.06 -8.64 27.17
CA GLU A 91 -0.89 -7.68 27.73
C GLU A 91 -0.38 -6.23 27.60
N ASP A 92 0.94 -6.02 27.55
CA ASP A 92 1.58 -4.74 27.24
C ASP A 92 1.76 -4.54 25.73
N TYR A 93 0.63 -4.53 25.02
CA TYR A 93 0.59 -4.39 23.57
C TYR A 93 1.23 -3.09 23.07
N GLU A 94 1.24 -2.02 23.88
CA GLU A 94 1.85 -0.75 23.49
C GLU A 94 3.38 -0.82 23.44
N THR A 95 4.00 -1.52 24.39
CA THR A 95 5.44 -1.78 24.33
C THR A 95 5.79 -2.68 23.14
N GLU A 96 5.01 -3.73 22.88
CA GLU A 96 5.18 -4.62 21.72
C GLU A 96 5.07 -3.86 20.40
N ARG A 97 4.01 -3.06 20.23
CA ARG A 97 3.82 -2.15 19.09
C ARG A 97 5.02 -1.25 18.90
N ARG A 98 5.47 -0.59 19.98
CA ARG A 98 6.59 0.36 19.92
C ARG A 98 7.88 -0.33 19.49
N MET A 99 8.16 -1.55 19.97
CA MET A 99 9.35 -2.31 19.57
C MET A 99 9.32 -2.67 18.08
N GLU A 100 8.18 -3.13 17.55
CA GLU A 100 8.06 -3.43 16.13
C GLU A 100 8.20 -2.20 15.24
N LEU A 101 7.59 -1.08 15.65
CA LEU A 101 7.71 0.18 14.93
C LEU A 101 9.12 0.77 15.00
N PHE A 102 9.88 0.54 16.08
CA PHE A 102 11.31 0.86 16.09
C PHE A 102 12.09 0.02 15.07
N GLY A 103 11.78 -1.27 14.92
CA GLY A 103 12.36 -2.09 13.85
C GLY A 103 12.05 -1.57 12.44
N CYS A 104 10.83 -1.06 12.22
CA CYS A 104 10.45 -0.35 11.00
C CYS A 104 11.32 0.89 10.78
N VAL A 105 11.46 1.73 11.81
CA VAL A 105 12.28 2.94 11.80
C VAL A 105 13.73 2.64 11.45
N ASP A 106 14.35 1.65 12.07
CA ASP A 106 15.73 1.27 11.81
C ASP A 106 15.92 0.80 10.36
N TYR A 107 14.96 0.01 9.86
CA TYR A 107 14.99 -0.49 8.49
C TYR A 107 14.90 0.65 7.47
N PHE A 108 13.95 1.56 7.64
CA PHE A 108 13.79 2.72 6.75
C PHE A 108 14.93 3.72 6.89
N THR A 109 15.56 3.82 8.06
CA THR A 109 16.79 4.61 8.24
C THR A 109 17.93 4.05 7.41
N ARG A 110 18.08 2.72 7.33
CA ARG A 110 19.05 2.08 6.44
C ARG A 110 18.74 2.37 4.97
N LEU A 111 17.50 2.16 4.53
CA LEU A 111 17.10 2.45 3.14
C LEU A 111 17.30 3.94 2.80
N TRP A 112 17.00 4.85 3.72
CA TRP A 112 17.29 6.26 3.55
C TRP A 112 18.77 6.53 3.31
N ASN A 113 19.65 5.98 4.16
CA ASN A 113 21.10 6.13 4.03
C ASN A 113 21.61 5.58 2.69
N GLU A 114 21.02 4.51 2.18
CA GLU A 114 21.33 4.00 0.84
C GLU A 114 20.90 4.99 -0.25
N ARG A 115 19.71 5.58 -0.15
CA ARG A 115 19.17 6.50 -1.17
C ARG A 115 19.86 7.85 -1.20
N VAL A 116 20.18 8.46 -0.05
CA VAL A 116 20.89 9.77 -0.02
C VAL A 116 22.31 9.70 -0.61
N ASN A 117 22.90 8.51 -0.64
CA ASN A 117 24.24 8.28 -1.18
C ASN A 117 24.21 7.73 -2.62
N ALA A 118 23.04 7.67 -3.26
CA ALA A 118 22.85 7.15 -4.61
C ALA A 118 22.18 8.19 -5.51
N PRO A 119 22.27 8.06 -6.85
CA PRO A 119 21.52 8.92 -7.77
C PRO A 119 20.00 8.84 -7.50
N PRO A 120 19.24 9.94 -7.70
CA PRO A 120 17.80 9.95 -7.52
C PRO A 120 17.09 8.87 -8.35
N LYS A 121 16.08 8.25 -7.74
CA LYS A 121 15.22 7.22 -8.32
C LYS A 121 13.75 7.62 -8.19
N GLY A 122 12.89 6.94 -8.94
CA GLY A 122 11.43 7.17 -8.96
C GLY A 122 10.65 6.54 -7.78
N ASP A 123 11.29 6.32 -6.63
CA ASP A 123 10.65 5.74 -5.45
C ASP A 123 10.48 6.79 -4.34
N LEU A 124 9.52 6.56 -3.43
CA LEU A 124 9.14 7.50 -2.38
C LEU A 124 10.30 7.86 -1.44
N ILE A 125 11.19 6.91 -1.12
CA ILE A 125 12.32 7.14 -0.22
C ILE A 125 13.31 8.08 -0.91
N SER A 126 13.64 7.83 -2.18
CA SER A 126 14.55 8.65 -2.97
C SER A 126 13.98 10.03 -3.26
N MET A 127 12.69 10.13 -3.55
CA MET A 127 12.00 11.41 -3.76
C MET A 127 12.09 12.30 -2.52
N LEU A 128 11.85 11.74 -1.34
CA LEU A 128 11.99 12.49 -0.09
C LEU A 128 13.47 12.76 0.27
N ALA A 129 14.39 11.84 -0.05
CA ALA A 129 15.83 12.00 0.18
C ALA A 129 16.45 13.16 -0.59
N HIS A 130 15.99 13.38 -1.81
CA HIS A 130 16.55 14.40 -2.70
C HIS A 130 15.67 15.65 -2.82
N GLY A 131 14.44 15.60 -2.29
CA GLY A 131 13.51 16.73 -2.33
C GLY A 131 14.06 17.93 -1.57
N GLU A 132 14.07 19.11 -2.20
CA GLU A 132 14.60 20.34 -1.61
C GLU A 132 13.97 20.67 -0.24
N ALA A 133 12.66 20.44 -0.11
CA ALA A 133 11.89 20.69 1.11
C ALA A 133 11.99 19.58 2.17
N THR A 134 12.57 18.42 1.83
CA THR A 134 12.50 17.20 2.67
C THR A 134 13.86 16.62 3.01
N ARG A 135 14.92 16.92 2.23
CA ARG A 135 16.29 16.41 2.45
C ARG A 135 16.91 16.76 3.80
N ASN A 136 16.45 17.84 4.43
CA ASN A 136 16.89 18.32 5.75
C ASN A 136 15.79 18.17 6.81
N MET A 137 14.76 17.35 6.55
CA MET A 137 13.67 17.10 7.49
C MET A 137 14.20 16.38 8.74
N ASP A 138 13.59 16.66 9.88
CA ASP A 138 13.86 15.89 11.10
C ASP A 138 13.56 14.41 10.88
N ARG A 139 14.39 13.54 11.47
CA ARG A 139 14.28 12.09 11.24
C ARG A 139 12.93 11.53 11.70
N MET A 140 12.40 11.99 12.83
CA MET A 140 11.11 11.50 13.32
C MET A 140 9.95 11.95 12.44
N GLU A 141 10.02 13.17 11.92
CA GLU A 141 9.04 13.66 10.95
C GLU A 141 9.10 12.87 9.63
N TYR A 142 10.31 12.57 9.17
CA TYR A 142 10.53 11.76 7.96
C TYR A 142 9.93 10.35 8.12
N LEU A 143 10.19 9.70 9.25
CA LEU A 143 9.67 8.38 9.57
C LEU A 143 8.14 8.40 9.71
N GLY A 144 7.58 9.45 10.33
CA GLY A 144 6.14 9.67 10.38
C GLY A 144 5.52 9.78 8.98
N ASN A 145 6.18 10.49 8.05
CA ASN A 145 5.75 10.58 6.66
C ASN A 145 5.82 9.22 5.92
N LEU A 146 6.86 8.42 6.16
CA LEU A 146 6.94 7.07 5.60
C LEU A 146 5.83 6.16 6.12
N LEU A 147 5.57 6.17 7.43
CA LEU A 147 4.46 5.40 8.03
C LEU A 147 3.11 5.85 7.47
N LEU A 148 2.90 7.16 7.31
CA LEU A 148 1.69 7.70 6.66
C LEU A 148 1.51 7.14 5.25
N LEU A 149 2.59 7.06 4.47
CA LEU A 149 2.55 6.54 3.09
C LEU A 149 2.32 5.01 3.06
N ILE A 150 2.88 4.27 4.01
CA ILE A 150 2.65 2.82 4.14
C ILE A 150 1.18 2.56 4.48
N ILE A 151 0.65 3.20 5.52
CA ILE A 151 -0.73 3.01 5.97
C ILE A 151 -1.70 3.50 4.90
N GLY A 152 -1.53 4.73 4.42
CA GLY A 152 -2.43 5.35 3.46
C GLY A 152 -2.45 4.65 2.10
N GLY A 153 -1.30 4.15 1.64
CA GLY A 153 -1.18 3.44 0.36
C GLY A 153 -1.59 1.96 0.41
N ASN A 154 -1.75 1.38 1.59
CA ASN A 154 -2.07 -0.03 1.77
C ASN A 154 -3.54 -0.26 2.15
N ASP A 155 -3.94 0.23 3.34
CA ASP A 155 -5.20 -0.17 3.99
C ASP A 155 -6.43 0.20 3.18
N THR A 156 -6.44 1.41 2.65
CA THR A 156 -7.57 1.94 1.88
C THR A 156 -7.82 1.08 0.64
N THR A 157 -6.77 0.81 -0.14
CA THR A 157 -6.86 0.02 -1.37
C THR A 157 -7.15 -1.46 -1.07
N ARG A 158 -6.56 -2.01 0.00
CA ARG A 158 -6.82 -3.37 0.48
C ARG A 158 -8.30 -3.56 0.80
N ASN A 159 -8.88 -2.62 1.55
CA ASN A 159 -10.30 -2.66 1.91
C ASN A 159 -11.20 -2.48 0.68
N THR A 160 -10.85 -1.59 -0.25
CA THR A 160 -11.59 -1.46 -1.54
C THR A 160 -11.58 -2.76 -2.35
N MET A 161 -10.43 -3.45 -2.45
CA MET A 161 -10.33 -4.74 -3.15
C MET A 161 -11.18 -5.83 -2.48
N THR A 162 -11.14 -5.91 -1.15
CA THR A 162 -11.98 -6.87 -0.40
C THR A 162 -13.47 -6.54 -0.53
N GLY A 163 -13.83 -5.26 -0.41
CA GLY A 163 -15.19 -4.78 -0.59
C GLY A 163 -15.75 -5.05 -1.99
N SER A 164 -14.88 -4.98 -3.01
CA SER A 164 -15.28 -5.22 -4.40
C SER A 164 -15.90 -6.60 -4.62
N ILE A 165 -15.27 -7.65 -4.10
CA ILE A 165 -15.75 -9.02 -4.30
C ILE A 165 -17.00 -9.28 -3.45
N LEU A 166 -17.05 -8.72 -2.24
CA LEU A 166 -18.23 -8.81 -1.38
C LEU A 166 -19.44 -8.14 -2.03
N ALA A 167 -19.28 -6.91 -2.52
CA ALA A 167 -20.33 -6.15 -3.19
C ALA A 167 -20.83 -6.89 -4.44
N MET A 168 -19.93 -7.44 -5.25
CA MET A 168 -20.29 -8.21 -6.45
C MET A 168 -21.02 -9.52 -6.12
N ASN A 169 -20.63 -10.19 -5.02
CA ASN A 169 -21.31 -11.40 -4.55
C ASN A 169 -22.70 -11.10 -3.99
N GLN A 170 -22.88 -9.98 -3.28
CA GLN A 170 -24.18 -9.55 -2.74
C GLN A 170 -25.11 -8.99 -3.83
N ASN A 171 -24.58 -8.51 -4.96
CA ASN A 171 -25.33 -7.88 -6.06
C ASN A 171 -25.00 -8.57 -7.41
N PRO A 172 -25.41 -9.83 -7.61
CA PRO A 172 -25.03 -10.62 -8.79
C PRO A 172 -25.58 -10.05 -10.12
N ASP A 173 -26.67 -9.28 -10.07
CA ASP A 173 -27.21 -8.54 -11.20
C ASP A 173 -26.25 -7.43 -11.66
N GLN A 174 -25.60 -6.72 -10.74
CA GLN A 174 -24.59 -5.70 -11.06
C GLN A 174 -23.33 -6.35 -11.63
N LEU A 175 -22.90 -7.50 -11.10
CA LEU A 175 -21.79 -8.28 -11.67
C LEU A 175 -22.11 -8.73 -13.10
N ARG A 176 -23.32 -9.23 -13.35
CA ARG A 176 -23.75 -9.60 -14.71
C ARG A 176 -23.73 -8.41 -15.66
N LYS A 177 -24.29 -7.27 -15.24
CA LYS A 177 -24.28 -6.02 -16.01
C LYS A 177 -22.85 -5.57 -16.36
N LEU A 178 -21.91 -5.68 -15.43
CA LEU A 178 -20.49 -5.38 -15.65
C LEU A 178 -19.84 -6.35 -16.64
N ARG A 179 -20.15 -7.65 -16.57
CA ARG A 179 -19.62 -8.67 -17.49
C ARG A 179 -20.15 -8.48 -18.92
N GLU A 180 -21.41 -8.08 -19.05
CA GLU A 180 -22.04 -7.77 -20.34
C GLU A 180 -21.54 -6.44 -20.92
N ASN A 181 -21.13 -5.49 -20.07
CA ASN A 181 -20.58 -4.21 -20.50
C ASN A 181 -19.36 -3.76 -19.67
N PRO A 182 -18.13 -4.16 -20.07
CA PRO A 182 -16.89 -3.75 -19.40
C PRO A 182 -16.63 -2.23 -19.44
N SER A 183 -17.34 -1.45 -20.27
CA SER A 183 -17.23 0.02 -20.24
C SER A 183 -17.69 0.62 -18.91
N LEU A 184 -18.34 -0.16 -18.05
CA LEU A 184 -18.79 0.24 -16.72
C LEU A 184 -17.70 0.13 -15.64
N ILE A 185 -16.53 -0.44 -15.93
CA ILE A 185 -15.42 -0.57 -14.96
C ILE A 185 -15.08 0.76 -14.27
N PRO A 186 -14.93 1.91 -14.97
CA PRO A 186 -14.64 3.18 -14.31
C PRO A 186 -15.71 3.60 -13.29
N SER A 187 -17.00 3.38 -13.61
CA SER A 187 -18.09 3.67 -12.67
C SER A 187 -18.13 2.70 -11.49
N MET A 188 -17.84 1.42 -11.73
CA MET A 188 -17.78 0.39 -10.70
C MET A 188 -16.64 0.66 -9.71
N VAL A 189 -15.48 1.10 -10.17
CA VAL A 189 -14.36 1.49 -9.29
C VAL A 189 -14.78 2.63 -8.36
N SER A 190 -15.37 3.70 -8.90
CA SER A 190 -15.87 4.82 -8.08
C SER A 190 -16.95 4.40 -7.09
N GLU A 191 -17.86 3.52 -7.51
CA GLU A 191 -18.96 3.06 -6.65
C GLU A 191 -18.48 2.14 -5.53
N ILE A 192 -17.50 1.26 -5.78
CA ILE A 192 -16.95 0.42 -4.72
C ILE A 192 -16.24 1.24 -3.67
N VAL A 193 -15.48 2.27 -4.08
CA VAL A 193 -14.87 3.20 -3.13
C VAL A 193 -15.97 3.83 -2.27
N ARG A 194 -17.03 4.40 -2.87
CA ARG A 194 -18.16 5.00 -2.15
C ARG A 194 -18.93 4.02 -1.25
N TRP A 195 -19.05 2.76 -1.66
CA TRP A 195 -19.81 1.75 -0.92
C TRP A 195 -19.03 1.20 0.27
N GLN A 196 -17.70 1.07 0.13
CA GLN A 196 -16.82 0.50 1.14
C GLN A 196 -16.33 1.53 2.18
N THR A 197 -16.29 2.82 1.84
CA THR A 197 -15.92 3.93 2.75
C THR A 197 -17.13 4.59 3.36
#